data_AF-A0A6C0H391-F1
#
_entry.id   AF-A0A6C0H391-F1
#
_cell.length_a   1.000
_cell.length_b   1.000
_cell.length_c   1.000
_cell.angle_alpha   90.00
_cell.angle_beta   90.00
_cell.angle_gamma   90.00
#
_symmetry.space_group_name_H-M   'P 1'
#
loop_
_entity.id
_entity.type
_entity.pdbx_description
1 polymer ?
#
loop_
_entity_poly.entity_id
_entity_poly.type
_entity_poly.pdbx_seq_one_letter_code
_entity_poly.pdbx_strand_id
1 'polypeptide(L)'
;MTFISKDIASALLVSFMWGLVPIIQKNLVNRMNKITLFIIDSFIYFLCVSIVFLFHHESVKTDFFNLSFSDILILTLSTIVFGVSADLLYLHVLKEHQNPFVLPIIYCGPVVTLLISYLFMKERLTNFYGILGVFLIIGGIICISFYE
;
A
#
# COMPACT_ATOMS: atom_id res chain seq x y z
N MET A 1 -3.56 24.83 -12.13
CA MET A 1 -2.16 24.45 -11.79
C MET A 1 -1.95 24.24 -10.29
N THR A 2 -2.62 25.00 -9.42
CA THR A 2 -2.55 24.89 -7.94
C THR A 2 -3.20 23.66 -7.31
N PHE A 3 -4.13 22.98 -7.99
CA PHE A 3 -4.72 21.72 -7.51
C PHE A 3 -3.76 20.53 -7.70
N ILE A 4 -3.16 20.41 -8.89
CA ILE A 4 -2.17 19.37 -9.21
C ILE A 4 -0.98 19.41 -8.23
N SER A 5 -0.54 20.59 -7.79
CA SER A 5 0.54 20.70 -6.80
C SER A 5 0.16 20.19 -5.41
N LYS A 6 -1.11 20.31 -5.00
CA LYS A 6 -1.58 19.82 -3.70
C LYS A 6 -1.68 18.29 -3.68
N ASP A 7 -2.17 17.71 -4.76
CA ASP A 7 -2.29 16.24 -4.88
C ASP A 7 -0.90 15.59 -4.92
N ILE A 8 0.06 16.19 -5.64
CA ILE A 8 1.46 15.75 -5.66
C ILE A 8 2.09 15.87 -4.26
N ALA A 9 1.87 16.97 -3.54
CA ALA A 9 2.39 17.14 -2.19
C ALA A 9 1.84 16.08 -1.22
N SER A 10 0.54 15.77 -1.30
CA SER A 10 -0.09 14.70 -0.51
C SER A 10 0.51 13.33 -0.87
N ALA A 11 0.70 13.03 -2.15
CA ALA A 11 1.30 11.77 -2.59
C ALA A 11 2.75 11.61 -2.11
N LEU A 12 3.55 12.69 -2.13
CA LEU A 12 4.90 12.69 -1.58
C LEU A 12 4.90 12.46 -0.07
N LEU A 13 3.98 13.09 0.66
CA LEU A 13 3.84 12.87 2.10
C LEU A 13 3.47 11.42 2.42
N VAL A 14 2.53 10.83 1.66
CA VAL A 14 2.16 9.41 1.79
C VAL A 14 3.37 8.52 1.51
N SER A 15 4.12 8.78 0.42
CA SER A 15 5.33 8.01 0.10
C SER A 15 6.39 8.13 1.19
N PHE A 16 6.58 9.31 1.77
CA PHE A 16 7.51 9.52 2.87
C PHE A 16 7.08 8.73 4.11
N MET A 17 5.80 8.80 4.48
CA MET A 17 5.25 8.05 5.62
C MET A 17 5.38 6.55 5.43
N TRP A 18 4.96 6.02 4.28
CA TRP A 18 5.12 4.59 3.95
C TRP A 18 6.59 4.16 3.89
N GLY A 19 7.50 5.01 3.43
CA GLY A 19 8.93 4.72 3.42
C GLY A 19 9.56 4.54 4.81
N LEU A 20 9.00 5.17 5.85
CA LEU A 20 9.48 5.01 7.24
C LEU A 20 8.99 3.71 7.88
N VAL A 21 7.85 3.18 7.44
CA VAL A 21 7.19 2.00 8.04
C VAL A 21 8.12 0.78 8.10
N PRO A 22 8.82 0.36 7.03
CA PRO A 22 9.74 -0.78 7.08
C PRO A 22 10.87 -0.62 8.08
N ILE A 23 11.40 0.60 8.25
CA ILE A 23 12.51 0.86 9.19
C ILE A 23 12.05 0.59 10.63
N ILE A 24 10.87 1.11 10.99
CA ILE A 24 10.28 0.95 12.32
C ILE A 24 9.88 -0.52 12.54
N GLN A 25 9.14 -1.11 11.60
CA GLN A 25 8.63 -2.47 11.73
C GLN A 25 9.75 -3.53 11.67
N LYS A 26 10.87 -3.28 10.95
CA LYS A 26 12.03 -4.18 10.95
C LYS A 26 12.62 -4.30 12.36
N ASN A 27 12.74 -3.19 13.06
CA ASN A 27 13.20 -3.18 14.45
C ASN A 27 12.25 -3.94 15.39
N LEU A 28 10.93 -3.84 15.17
CA LEU A 28 9.92 -4.51 15.99
C LEU A 28 9.84 -6.02 15.71
N VAL A 29 9.87 -6.43 14.45
CA VAL A 29 9.74 -7.84 14.05
C VAL A 29 10.95 -8.68 14.45
N ASN A 30 12.11 -8.05 14.65
CA ASN A 30 13.30 -8.67 15.23
C ASN A 30 13.16 -8.95 16.74
N ARG A 31 12.29 -8.20 17.44
CA ARG A 31 12.07 -8.31 18.89
C ARG A 31 10.81 -9.09 19.25
N MET A 32 9.89 -9.28 18.30
CA MET A 32 8.55 -9.83 18.54
C MET A 32 8.17 -10.89 17.49
N ASN A 33 7.11 -11.66 17.77
CA ASN A 33 6.50 -12.53 16.76
C ASN A 33 5.75 -11.66 15.72
N LYS A 34 5.88 -11.99 14.43
CA LYS A 34 5.21 -11.27 13.32
C LYS A 34 3.68 -11.24 13.47
N ILE A 35 3.07 -12.32 13.98
CA ILE A 35 1.63 -12.39 14.22
C ILE A 35 1.22 -11.45 15.36
N THR A 36 2.00 -11.41 16.45
CA THR A 36 1.74 -10.49 17.57
C THR A 36 1.84 -9.03 17.11
N LEU A 37 2.87 -8.71 16.29
CA LEU A 37 3.03 -7.37 15.73
C LEU A 37 1.83 -6.98 14.87
N PHE A 38 1.38 -7.88 13.97
CA PHE A 38 0.21 -7.64 13.11
C PHE A 38 -1.07 -7.38 13.92
N ILE A 39 -1.32 -8.15 14.97
CA ILE A 39 -2.52 -7.99 15.82
C ILE A 39 -2.48 -6.64 16.56
N ILE A 40 -1.33 -6.28 17.15
CA ILE A 40 -1.18 -5.00 17.86
C ILE A 40 -1.35 -3.83 16.89
N ASP A 41 -0.72 -3.90 15.72
CA ASP A 41 -0.81 -2.84 14.69
C ASP A 41 -2.24 -2.67 14.20
N SER A 42 -2.93 -3.78 13.90
CA SER A 42 -4.35 -3.78 13.51
C SER A 42 -5.25 -3.17 14.59
N PHE A 43 -4.98 -3.46 15.86
CA PHE A 43 -5.74 -2.92 16.97
C PHE A 43 -5.52 -1.41 17.13
N ILE A 44 -4.28 -0.94 17.04
CA ILE A 44 -3.96 0.50 17.08
C ILE A 44 -4.62 1.22 15.90
N TYR A 45 -4.50 0.65 14.69
CA TYR A 45 -5.13 1.19 13.48
C TYR A 45 -6.65 1.30 13.64
N PHE A 46 -7.30 0.27 14.18
CA PHE A 46 -8.73 0.28 14.48
C PHE A 46 -9.12 1.41 15.44
N LEU A 47 -8.34 1.66 16.50
CA LEU A 47 -8.59 2.77 17.42
C LEU A 47 -8.46 4.14 16.73
N CYS A 48 -7.41 4.33 15.93
CA CYS A 48 -7.21 5.58 15.17
C CYS A 48 -8.34 5.83 14.17
N VAL A 49 -8.75 4.81 13.40
CA VAL A 49 -9.85 4.91 12.44
C VAL A 49 -11.18 5.17 13.16
N SER A 50 -11.39 4.57 14.34
CA SER A 50 -12.59 4.83 15.16
C SER A 50 -12.68 6.30 15.59
N ILE A 51 -11.55 6.94 15.91
CA ILE A 51 -11.52 8.38 16.20
C ILE A 51 -11.90 9.20 14.97
N VAL A 52 -11.35 8.87 13.80
CA VAL A 52 -11.69 9.54 12.53
C VAL A 52 -13.18 9.39 12.21
N PHE A 53 -13.75 8.22 12.45
CA PHE A 53 -15.18 7.96 12.28
C PHE A 53 -16.05 8.92 13.09
N LEU A 54 -15.66 9.26 14.33
CA LEU A 54 -16.42 10.20 15.16
C LEU A 54 -16.51 11.59 14.52
N PHE A 55 -15.45 12.06 13.87
CA PHE A 55 -15.43 13.36 13.19
C PHE A 55 -16.20 13.37 11.86
N HIS A 56 -16.37 12.22 11.21
CA HIS A 56 -16.99 12.10 9.88
C HIS A 56 -18.27 11.26 9.85
N HIS A 57 -18.90 11.04 11.01
CA HIS A 57 -19.99 10.09 11.18
C HIS A 57 -21.18 10.31 10.23
N GLU A 58 -21.54 11.55 9.92
CA GLU A 58 -22.67 11.85 9.02
C GLU A 58 -22.40 11.44 7.57
N SER A 59 -21.19 11.68 7.06
CA SER A 59 -20.77 11.22 5.74
C SER A 59 -20.75 9.69 5.68
N VAL A 60 -20.17 9.04 6.70
CA VAL A 60 -20.07 7.58 6.75
C VAL A 60 -21.45 6.92 6.81
N LYS A 61 -22.39 7.46 7.61
CA LYS A 61 -23.77 6.93 7.66
C LYS A 61 -24.42 6.96 6.28
N THR A 62 -24.30 8.09 5.58
CA THR A 62 -24.94 8.27 4.28
C THR A 62 -24.43 7.26 3.26
N ASP A 63 -23.11 7.05 3.19
CA ASP A 63 -22.51 6.07 2.29
C ASP A 63 -22.85 4.64 2.71
N PHE A 64 -22.86 4.33 4.01
CA PHE A 64 -23.18 2.99 4.52
C PHE A 64 -24.59 2.52 4.13
N PHE A 65 -25.58 3.43 4.15
CA PHE A 65 -26.95 3.10 3.71
C PHE A 65 -27.09 2.90 2.20
N ASN A 66 -26.15 3.43 1.41
CA ASN A 66 -26.15 3.32 -0.04
C ASN A 66 -25.32 2.12 -0.56
N LEU A 67 -24.64 1.37 0.32
CA LEU A 67 -23.82 0.23 -0.09
C LEU A 67 -24.68 -0.93 -0.59
N SER A 68 -24.36 -1.42 -1.79
CA SER A 68 -24.93 -2.67 -2.30
C SER A 68 -24.21 -3.89 -1.71
N PHE A 69 -24.85 -5.06 -1.78
CA PHE A 69 -24.21 -6.32 -1.40
C PHE A 69 -22.94 -6.62 -2.21
N SER A 70 -22.92 -6.22 -3.49
CA SER A 70 -21.75 -6.36 -4.35
C SER A 70 -20.57 -5.53 -3.84
N ASP A 71 -20.82 -4.29 -3.38
CA ASP A 71 -19.78 -3.41 -2.86
C ASP A 71 -19.16 -3.98 -1.58
N ILE A 72 -20.01 -4.52 -0.70
CA ILE A 72 -19.56 -5.18 0.54
C ILE A 72 -18.69 -6.40 0.20
N LEU A 73 -19.08 -7.20 -0.78
CA LEU A 73 -18.32 -8.39 -1.18
C LEU A 73 -16.96 -8.00 -1.78
N ILE A 74 -16.93 -7.00 -2.67
CA ILE A 74 -15.69 -6.48 -3.26
C ILE A 74 -14.77 -5.91 -2.16
N LEU A 75 -15.31 -5.13 -1.23
CA LEU A 75 -14.56 -4.55 -0.12
C LEU A 75 -14.01 -5.62 0.82
N THR A 76 -14.80 -6.67 1.10
CA THR A 76 -14.37 -7.78 1.93
C THR A 76 -13.25 -8.56 1.24
N LEU A 77 -13.38 -8.81 -0.07
CA LEU A 77 -12.36 -9.49 -0.85
C LEU A 77 -11.07 -8.66 -0.91
N SER A 78 -11.17 -7.35 -1.16
CA SER A 78 -10.01 -6.44 -1.19
C SER A 78 -9.29 -6.43 0.16
N THR A 79 -10.02 -6.36 1.26
CA THR A 79 -9.45 -6.19 2.60
C THR A 79 -8.89 -7.49 3.15
N ILE A 80 -9.66 -8.58 3.10
CA ILE A 80 -9.25 -9.86 3.69
C ILE A 80 -8.27 -10.59 2.78
N VAL A 81 -8.61 -10.74 1.50
CA VAL A 81 -7.82 -11.58 0.60
C VAL A 81 -6.56 -10.88 0.17
N PHE A 82 -6.60 -9.58 -0.10
CA PHE A 82 -5.41 -8.85 -0.53
C PHE A 82 -4.73 -8.10 0.62
N GLY A 83 -5.46 -7.38 1.47
CA GLY A 83 -4.86 -6.60 2.57
C GLY A 83 -4.18 -7.48 3.62
N VAL A 84 -4.96 -8.29 4.36
CA VAL A 84 -4.44 -9.11 5.46
C VAL A 84 -3.36 -10.09 5.00
N SER A 85 -3.54 -10.72 3.84
CA SER A 85 -2.54 -11.65 3.31
C SER A 85 -1.24 -10.94 2.91
N ALA A 86 -1.33 -9.77 2.28
CA ALA A 86 -0.16 -8.98 1.90
C ALA A 86 0.60 -8.50 3.13
N ASP A 87 -0.08 -8.01 4.17
CA ASP A 87 0.57 -7.55 5.41
C ASP A 87 1.30 -8.69 6.13
N LEU A 88 0.69 -9.88 6.21
CA LEU A 88 1.32 -11.04 6.82
C LEU A 88 2.55 -11.52 6.02
N LEU A 89 2.47 -11.54 4.69
CA LEU A 89 3.59 -11.87 3.81
C LEU A 89 4.69 -10.81 3.91
N TYR A 90 4.31 -9.54 3.94
CA TYR A 90 5.23 -8.42 4.10
C TYR A 90 5.99 -8.52 5.43
N LEU A 91 5.30 -8.76 6.56
CA LEU A 91 5.95 -8.93 7.86
C LEU A 91 6.82 -10.20 7.91
N HIS A 92 6.44 -11.26 7.20
CA HIS A 92 7.27 -12.44 7.07
C HIS A 92 8.56 -12.14 6.32
N VAL A 93 8.47 -11.48 5.17
CA VAL A 93 9.62 -11.07 4.37
C VAL A 93 10.54 -10.15 5.17
N LEU A 94 9.95 -9.18 5.88
CA LEU A 94 10.67 -8.25 6.74
C LEU A 94 11.38 -8.96 7.89
N LYS A 95 10.85 -10.10 8.37
CA LYS A 95 11.49 -10.89 9.43
C LYS A 95 12.64 -11.75 8.92
N GLU A 96 12.37 -12.58 7.90
CA GLU A 96 13.30 -13.62 7.43
C GLU A 96 14.48 -13.04 6.65
N HIS A 97 14.26 -11.98 5.88
CA HIS A 97 15.29 -11.43 5.02
C HIS A 97 16.05 -10.31 5.75
N GLN A 98 17.29 -10.60 6.13
CA GLN A 98 18.28 -9.56 6.45
C GLN A 98 18.70 -8.78 5.20
N ASN A 99 18.42 -9.33 4.02
CA ASN A 99 18.83 -8.78 2.76
C ASN A 99 17.96 -7.54 2.39
N PRO A 100 18.57 -6.34 2.26
CA PRO A 100 17.85 -5.12 1.91
C PRO A 100 17.21 -5.13 0.52
N PHE A 101 17.56 -6.07 -0.37
CA PHE A 101 17.04 -6.11 -1.75
C PHE A 101 15.56 -6.45 -1.89
N VAL A 102 14.95 -7.09 -0.88
CA VAL A 102 13.56 -7.55 -1.00
C VAL A 102 12.57 -6.41 -0.83
N LEU A 103 12.91 -5.37 -0.06
CA LEU A 103 12.02 -4.22 0.18
C LEU A 103 11.75 -3.40 -1.09
N PRO A 104 12.76 -3.01 -1.90
CA PRO A 104 12.52 -2.34 -3.17
C PRO A 104 11.59 -3.12 -4.12
N ILE A 105 11.64 -4.45 -4.12
CA ILE A 105 10.77 -5.30 -4.95
C ILE A 105 9.30 -5.18 -4.51
N ILE A 106 9.02 -5.09 -3.21
CA ILE A 106 7.66 -4.86 -2.70
C ILE A 106 7.12 -3.52 -3.20
N TYR A 107 7.98 -2.51 -3.34
CA TYR A 107 7.62 -1.20 -3.89
C TYR A 107 7.43 -1.18 -5.41
N CYS A 108 7.57 -2.30 -6.12
CA CYS A 108 7.12 -2.45 -7.51
C CYS A 108 5.60 -2.40 -7.68
N GLY A 109 4.81 -2.21 -6.61
CA GLY A 109 3.36 -2.10 -6.64
C GLY A 109 2.79 -1.25 -7.79
N PRO A 110 3.31 -0.04 -8.07
CA PRO A 110 2.84 0.78 -9.20
C PRO A 110 2.96 0.10 -10.56
N VAL A 111 4.02 -0.70 -10.79
CA VAL A 111 4.21 -1.45 -12.03
C VAL A 111 3.14 -2.53 -12.16
N VAL A 112 2.88 -3.27 -11.08
CA VAL A 112 1.84 -4.30 -11.03
C VAL A 112 0.45 -3.68 -11.25
N THR A 113 0.15 -2.55 -10.60
CA THR A 113 -1.11 -1.81 -10.77
C THR A 113 -1.31 -1.38 -12.22
N LEU A 114 -0.27 -0.86 -12.90
CA LEU A 114 -0.36 -0.46 -14.30
C LEU A 114 -0.61 -1.66 -15.23
N LEU A 115 0.06 -2.80 -14.97
CA LEU A 115 -0.16 -4.03 -15.72
C LEU A 115 -1.60 -4.56 -15.56
N ILE A 116 -2.10 -4.60 -14.32
CA ILE A 116 -3.47 -5.04 -14.03
C ILE A 116 -4.49 -4.07 -14.63
N SER A 117 -4.29 -2.75 -14.51
CA SER A 117 -5.19 -1.74 -15.13
C SER A 117 -5.26 -1.92 -16.64
N TYR A 118 -4.11 -2.14 -17.30
CA TYR A 118 -4.07 -2.42 -18.72
C TYR A 118 -4.86 -3.68 -19.10
N LEU A 119 -4.73 -4.77 -18.32
CA LEU A 119 -5.40 -6.05 -18.60
C LEU A 119 -6.92 -6.01 -18.33
N PHE A 120 -7.35 -5.37 -17.24
CA PHE A 120 -8.74 -5.45 -16.75
C PHE A 120 -9.56 -4.19 -17.04
N MET A 121 -8.97 -2.99 -16.95
CA MET A 121 -9.69 -1.73 -17.11
C MET A 121 -9.69 -1.20 -18.54
N LYS A 122 -9.01 -1.88 -19.48
CA LYS A 122 -8.85 -1.47 -20.89
C LYS A 122 -8.25 -0.07 -21.05
N GLU A 123 -7.65 0.49 -20.00
CA GLU A 123 -6.91 1.74 -20.07
C GLU A 123 -5.69 1.50 -20.96
N ARG A 124 -5.68 2.13 -22.13
CA ARG A 124 -4.56 1.98 -23.05
C ARG A 124 -3.38 2.77 -22.49
N LEU A 125 -2.32 2.06 -22.09
CA LEU A 125 -0.96 2.58 -21.97
C LEU A 125 -0.45 2.97 -23.36
N THR A 126 -1.08 3.95 -24.00
CA THR A 126 -0.80 4.35 -25.38
C THR A 126 0.27 5.45 -25.46
N ASN A 127 0.61 6.09 -24.34
CA ASN A 127 1.60 7.15 -24.34
C ASN A 127 2.99 6.59 -24.04
N PHE A 128 3.94 6.86 -24.93
CA PHE A 128 5.36 6.49 -24.82
C PHE A 128 5.95 6.84 -23.44
N TYR A 129 5.58 7.99 -22.87
CA TYR A 129 6.06 8.42 -21.56
C TYR A 129 5.62 7.50 -20.40
N GLY A 130 4.43 6.91 -20.48
CA GLY A 130 3.95 5.97 -19.46
C GLY A 130 4.76 4.68 -19.46
N ILE A 131 5.05 4.14 -20.64
CA ILE A 131 5.88 2.94 -20.82
C ILE A 131 7.31 3.23 -20.36
N LEU A 132 7.90 4.35 -20.78
CA LEU A 132 9.24 4.76 -20.35
C LEU A 132 9.32 4.92 -18.82
N GLY A 133 8.29 5.52 -18.20
CA GLY A 133 8.20 5.65 -16.75
C GLY A 133 8.22 4.31 -16.02
N VAL A 134 7.48 3.31 -16.53
CA VAL A 134 7.52 1.94 -15.98
C VAL A 134 8.93 1.34 -16.04
N PHE A 135 9.60 1.44 -17.19
CA PHE A 135 10.97 0.96 -17.32
C PHE A 135 11.95 1.69 -16.39
N LEU A 136 11.78 2.99 -16.18
CA LEU A 136 12.59 3.77 -15.24
C LEU A 136 12.35 3.36 -13.78
N ILE A 137 11.10 3.06 -13.39
CA ILE A 137 10.78 2.55 -12.05
C ILE A 137 11.45 1.20 -11.83
N ILE A 138 11.27 0.26 -12.77
CA ILE A 138 11.87 -1.08 -12.69
C ILE A 138 13.39 -0.97 -12.64
N GLY A 139 13.99 -0.19 -13.54
CA GLY A 139 15.43 0.03 -13.59
C GLY A 139 15.97 0.65 -12.30
N GLY A 140 15.28 1.65 -11.75
CA GLY A 140 15.63 2.27 -10.47
C GLY A 140 15.59 1.28 -9.32
N ILE A 141 14.54 0.46 -9.23
CA ILE A 141 14.41 -0.59 -8.20
C ILE A 141 15.54 -1.61 -8.33
N ILE A 142 15.84 -2.07 -9.53
CA ILE A 142 16.95 -3.00 -9.79
C ILE A 142 18.29 -2.39 -9.34
N CYS A 143 18.56 -1.13 -9.69
CA CYS A 143 19.78 -0.44 -9.27
C CYS A 143 19.89 -0.33 -7.74
N ILE A 144 18.79 0.02 -7.05
CA ILE A 144 18.75 0.06 -5.58
C ILE A 144 18.98 -1.34 -5.00
N SER A 145 18.39 -2.37 -5.61
CA SER A 145 18.57 -3.77 -5.24
C SER A 145 19.97 -4.33 -5.55
N PHE A 146 20.86 -3.58 -6.21
CA PHE A 146 22.26 -3.99 -6.44
C PHE A 146 23.28 -3.11 -5.70
N TYR A 147 22.82 -2.14 -4.90
CA TYR A 147 23.70 -1.20 -4.18
C TYR A 147 24.40 -1.81 -2.95
N GLU A 148 24.14 -3.08 -2.62
CA GLU A 148 24.95 -3.86 -1.66
C GLU A 148 25.47 -5.17 -2.27
#